data_AF-A0A3P7K9N9-F1
#
_entry.id   AF-A0A3P7K9N9-F1
#
_cell.length_a   1.000
_cell.length_b   1.000
_cell.length_c   1.000
_cell.angle_alpha   90.00
_cell.angle_beta   90.00
_cell.angle_gamma   90.00
#
_symmetry.space_group_name_H-M   'P 1'
#
loop_
_entity.id
_entity.type
_entity.pdbx_description
1 polymer ?
#
loop_
_entity_poly.entity_id
_entity_poly.type
_entity_poly.pdbx_seq_one_letter_code
_entity_poly.pdbx_strand_id
1 'polypeptide(L)'
;MDIGGSHVNMNEKCCGSLWDQLGECLAEVITKMDCVRSKRESAKAWITLISYVVDGMKCGYMDEWKRKASGRLVNGCPNRGDNERR
;
A
#
# COMPACT_ATOMS: atom_id res chain seq x y z
N MET A 1 -3.13 -5.00 -4.59
CA MET A 1 -4.00 -5.50 -3.51
C MET A 1 -5.02 -4.42 -3.17
N ASP A 2 -6.32 -4.74 -3.18
CA ASP A 2 -7.39 -3.74 -3.05
C ASP A 2 -7.39 -3.01 -1.70
N ILE A 3 -6.91 -3.70 -0.66
CA ILE A 3 -6.72 -3.15 0.68
C ILE A 3 -5.82 -1.92 0.61
N GLY A 4 -4.62 -2.03 0.01
CA GLY A 4 -3.68 -0.91 -0.11
C GLY A 4 -4.24 0.28 -0.88
N GLY A 5 -4.93 0.03 -2.00
CA GLY A 5 -5.55 1.08 -2.81
C GLY A 5 -6.66 1.84 -2.07
N SER A 6 -7.47 1.13 -1.28
CA SER A 6 -8.52 1.75 -0.46
C SER A 6 -7.97 2.74 0.58
N HIS A 7 -6.77 2.50 1.11
CA HIS A 7 -6.13 3.38 2.09
C HIS A 7 -5.68 4.72 1.50
N VAL A 8 -5.62 4.88 0.18
CA VAL A 8 -5.36 6.18 -0.47
C VAL A 8 -6.52 7.17 -0.24
N ASN A 9 -7.71 6.68 0.07
CA ASN A 9 -8.92 7.48 0.26
C ASN A 9 -9.09 7.97 1.70
N MET A 10 -8.29 7.47 2.64
CA MET A 10 -8.36 7.88 4.02
C MET A 10 -7.84 9.31 4.20
N ASN A 11 -8.39 10.01 5.19
CA ASN A 11 -7.94 11.36 5.54
C ASN A 11 -6.48 11.39 6.01
N GLU A 12 -6.04 10.31 6.67
CA GLU A 12 -4.65 10.12 7.04
C GLU A 12 -3.89 9.39 5.94
N LYS A 13 -2.78 9.97 5.48
CA LYS A 13 -1.96 9.36 4.43
C LYS A 13 -1.16 8.21 5.03
N CYS A 14 -1.40 7.00 4.55
CA CYS A 14 -0.57 5.86 4.87
C CYS A 14 0.80 5.99 4.16
N CYS A 15 1.79 6.57 4.85
CA CYS A 15 3.17 6.63 4.36
C CYS A 15 3.84 5.25 4.41
N GLY A 16 4.97 5.10 3.70
CA GLY A 16 5.71 3.82 3.63
C GLY A 16 6.01 3.20 4.99
N SER A 17 6.33 4.02 6.00
CA SER A 17 6.70 3.57 7.35
C SER A 17 5.55 2.96 8.15
N LEU A 18 4.28 3.33 7.87
CA LEU A 18 3.12 2.73 8.54
C LEU A 18 2.94 1.26 8.14
N TRP A 19 3.20 0.94 6.88
CA TRP A 19 3.17 -0.43 6.38
C TRP A 19 4.31 -1.28 6.97
N ASP A 20 5.49 -0.68 7.11
CA ASP A 20 6.65 -1.33 7.70
C ASP A 20 6.41 -1.64 9.20
N GLN A 21 5.84 -0.68 9.96
CA GLN A 21 5.43 -0.88 11.36
C GLN A 21 4.37 -1.97 11.53
N LEU A 22 3.40 -2.04 10.62
CA LEU A 22 2.40 -3.12 10.61
C LEU A 22 3.06 -4.50 10.46
N GLY A 23 4.04 -4.62 9.58
CA GLY A 23 4.81 -5.85 9.39
C GLY A 23 5.58 -6.25 10.66
N GLU A 24 6.23 -5.29 11.31
CA GLU A 24 6.95 -5.52 12.57
C GLU A 24 6.01 -5.98 13.70
N CYS A 25 4.86 -5.31 13.88
CA CYS A 25 3.88 -5.70 14.90
C CYS A 25 3.31 -7.10 14.63
N LEU A 26 3.01 -7.43 13.37
CA LEU A 26 2.53 -8.76 12.99
C LEU A 26 3.59 -9.83 13.28
N ALA A 27 4.85 -9.57 12.91
CA ALA A 27 5.95 -10.50 13.15
C ALA A 27 6.16 -10.72 14.65
N GLU A 28 6.09 -9.65 15.47
CA GLU A 28 6.22 -9.73 16.92
C GLU A 28 5.13 -10.62 17.54
N VAL A 29 3.85 -10.41 17.19
CA VAL A 29 2.74 -11.20 17.75
C VAL A 29 2.83 -12.66 17.30
N ILE A 30 3.13 -12.90 16.03
CA ILE A 30 3.18 -14.26 15.48
C ILE A 30 4.36 -15.06 16.04
N THR A 31 5.52 -14.43 16.22
CA THR A 31 6.71 -15.09 16.78
C THR A 31 6.60 -15.40 18.27
N LYS A 32 5.68 -14.74 19.00
CA LYS A 32 5.34 -15.08 20.39
C LYS A 32 4.51 -16.36 20.52
N MET A 33 3.88 -16.85 19.45
CA MET A 33 3.09 -18.09 19.50
C MET A 33 4.00 -19.32 19.57
N ASP A 34 3.86 -20.15 20.60
CA ASP A 34 4.75 -21.31 20.81
C ASP A 34 4.75 -22.32 19.66
N CYS A 35 3.60 -22.51 18.98
CA CYS A 35 3.51 -23.38 17.81
C CYS A 35 4.33 -22.90 16.60
N VAL A 36 4.59 -21.60 16.52
CA VAL A 36 5.42 -20.97 15.49
C VAL A 36 6.88 -20.93 15.94
N ARG A 37 7.14 -20.51 17.18
CA ARG A 37 8.48 -20.39 17.75
C ARG A 37 9.21 -21.72 17.86
N SER A 38 8.47 -22.80 18.15
CA SER A 38 9.04 -24.15 18.26
C SER A 38 9.54 -24.72 16.93
N LYS A 39 9.16 -24.13 15.79
CA LYS A 39 9.49 -24.63 14.44
C LYS A 39 10.10 -23.52 13.58
N ARG A 40 11.41 -23.60 13.34
CA ARG A 40 12.16 -22.60 12.56
C ARG A 40 11.56 -22.33 11.16
N GLU A 41 11.16 -23.39 10.46
CA GLU A 41 10.58 -23.27 9.12
C GLU A 41 9.16 -22.66 9.16
N SER A 42 8.41 -22.87 10.24
CA SER A 42 7.12 -22.19 10.46
C SER A 42 7.33 -20.69 10.68
N ALA A 43 8.29 -20.30 11.51
CA ALA A 43 8.64 -18.89 11.71
C ALA A 43 9.04 -18.21 10.39
N LYS A 44 9.86 -18.85 9.57
CA LYS A 44 10.22 -18.34 8.22
C LYS A 44 9.00 -18.19 7.31
N ALA A 45 8.13 -19.20 7.25
CA ALA A 45 6.93 -19.14 6.42
C ALA A 45 6.02 -17.97 6.82
N TRP A 46 5.86 -17.74 8.13
CA TRP A 46 5.11 -16.60 8.65
C TRP A 46 5.77 -15.26 8.32
N ILE A 47 7.09 -15.13 8.48
CA ILE A 47 7.82 -13.91 8.10
C ILE A 47 7.63 -13.64 6.60
N THR A 48 7.81 -14.64 5.74
CA THR A 48 7.61 -14.51 4.29
C THR A 48 6.18 -14.11 3.94
N LEU A 49 5.18 -14.69 4.60
CA LEU A 49 3.78 -14.33 4.39
C LEU A 49 3.50 -12.88 4.80
N ILE A 50 4.00 -12.46 5.97
CA ILE A 50 3.83 -11.08 6.46
C ILE A 50 4.47 -10.10 5.47
N SER A 51 5.71 -10.36 5.03
CA SER A 51 6.38 -9.55 4.00
C SER A 51 5.55 -9.45 2.73
N TYR A 52 5.06 -10.59 2.20
CA TYR A 52 4.22 -10.60 1.00
C TYR A 52 2.95 -9.75 1.15
N VAL A 53 2.27 -9.84 2.30
CA VAL A 53 1.05 -9.06 2.57
C VAL A 53 1.38 -7.57 2.67
N VAL A 54 2.42 -7.19 3.42
CA VAL A 54 2.84 -5.79 3.59
C VAL A 54 3.28 -5.18 2.26
N ASP A 55 4.09 -5.89 1.48
CA ASP A 55 4.52 -5.45 0.15
C ASP A 55 3.33 -5.32 -0.80
N GLY A 56 2.39 -6.26 -0.76
CA GLY A 56 1.17 -6.20 -1.57
C GLY A 56 0.28 -4.98 -1.25
N MET A 57 0.17 -4.63 0.04
CA MET A 57 -0.54 -3.43 0.48
C MET A 57 0.20 -2.15 0.07
N LYS A 58 1.52 -2.09 0.27
CA LYS A 58 2.37 -0.95 -0.08
C LYS A 58 2.34 -0.68 -1.59
N CYS A 59 2.50 -1.72 -2.41
CA CYS A 59 2.40 -1.62 -3.87
C CYS A 59 0.99 -1.17 -4.30
N GLY A 60 -0.07 -1.77 -3.74
CA GLY A 60 -1.45 -1.37 -4.04
C GLY A 60 -1.75 0.09 -3.69
N TYR A 61 -1.23 0.58 -2.56
CA TYR A 61 -1.31 1.97 -2.16
C TYR A 61 -0.56 2.88 -3.15
N MET A 62 0.69 2.54 -3.49
CA MET A 62 1.53 3.34 -4.39
C MET A 62 0.96 3.41 -5.81
N ASP A 63 0.39 2.32 -6.32
CA ASP A 63 -0.22 2.27 -7.64
C ASP A 63 -1.46 3.17 -7.71
N GLU A 64 -2.35 3.07 -6.71
CA GLU A 64 -3.55 3.90 -6.64
C GLU A 64 -3.22 5.38 -6.38
N TRP A 65 -2.22 5.65 -5.55
CA TRP A 65 -1.70 7.00 -5.32
C TRP A 65 -1.20 7.63 -6.63
N LYS A 66 -0.41 6.88 -7.42
CA LYS A 66 0.07 7.32 -8.73
C LYS A 66 -1.08 7.56 -9.70
N ARG A 67 -2.04 6.63 -9.81
CA ARG A 67 -3.24 6.80 -10.66
C ARG A 67 -3.99 8.08 -10.34
N LYS A 68 -4.18 8.38 -9.05
CA LYS A 68 -4.84 9.61 -8.60
C LYS A 68 -4.01 10.86 -8.83
N ALA A 69 -2.70 10.81 -8.61
CA ALA A 69 -1.81 11.93 -8.90
C ALA A 69 -1.81 12.26 -10.41
N SER A 70 -1.73 11.25 -11.28
CA SER A 70 -1.78 11.41 -12.73
C SER A 70 -3.16 11.84 -13.23
N GLY A 71 -4.25 11.32 -12.66
CA GLY A 71 -5.62 11.74 -12.98
C GLY A 71 -5.92 13.19 -12.58
N ARG A 72 -5.31 13.70 -11.50
CA ARG A 72 -5.39 15.14 -11.16
C ARG A 72 -4.65 16.02 -12.16
N LEU A 73 -3.53 15.55 -12.72
CA LEU A 73 -2.78 16.30 -13.73
C LEU A 73 -3.54 16.35 -15.08
N VAL A 74 -4.25 15.29 -15.46
CA VAL A 74 -5.00 15.25 -16.74
C VAL A 74 -6.26 16.12 -16.73
N ASN A 75 -6.90 16.27 -15.56
CA ASN A 75 -8.09 17.11 -15.40
C ASN A 75 -7.77 18.61 -15.20
N GLY A 76 -6.50 19.01 -15.24
CA GLY A 76 -6.03 20.37 -15.02
C GLY A 76 -5.76 21.21 -16.28
N CYS A 77 -5.95 20.67 -17.49
CA CYS A 77 -5.82 21.45 -18.71
C CYS A 77 -7.17 22.08 -19.08
N PRO A 78 -7.38 23.41 -18.90
CA PRO A 78 -8.53 24.06 -19.50
C PRO A 78 -8.33 24.00 -21.02
N ASN A 79 -9.28 23.37 -21.69
CA ASN A 79 -9.43 23.38 -23.13
C ASN A 79 -9.58 24.85 -23.56
N ARG A 80 -8.47 25.53 -23.90
CA ARG A 80 -8.54 26.84 -24.57
C ARG A 80 -9.09 26.53 -25.95
N GLY A 81 -10.40 26.70 -26.08
CA GLY A 81 -11.06 26.68 -27.37
C GLY A 81 -10.38 27.69 -28.28
N ASP A 82 -9.80 27.18 -29.36
CA ASP A 82 -9.49 27.95 -30.55
C ASP A 82 -10.81 28.55 -31.05
N ASN A 83 -11.06 29.80 -30.66
CA ASN A 83 -12.17 30.58 -31.17
C ASN A 83 -11.76 31.10 -32.55
N GLU A 84 -11.77 30.20 -33.54
CA GLU A 84 -11.79 30.57 -34.94
C GLU A 84 -13.20 31.03 -35.31
N ARG A 85 -13.44 32.35 -35.21
CA ARG A 85 -14.54 33.01 -35.93
C ARG A 85 -14.09 34.37 -36.45
N ARG A 86 -13.86 34.36 -37.76
CA ARG A 86 -14.31 35.33 -38.78
C ARG A 86 -14.21 36.82 -38.47
#